data_AF-L9L557-F1
#
_entry.id   AF-L9L557-F1
#
_cell.length_a   1.000
_cell.length_b   1.000
_cell.length_c   1.000
_cell.angle_alpha   90.00
_cell.angle_beta   90.00
_cell.angle_gamma   90.00
#
_symmetry.space_group_name_H-M   'P 1'
#
loop_
_entity.id
_entity.type
_entity.pdbx_description
1 polymer ?
#
loop_
_entity_poly.entity_id
_entity_poly.type
_entity_poly.pdbx_seq_one_letter_code
_entity_poly.pdbx_strand_id
1 'polypeptide(L)'
;MDTSSKQKEESGEDKKEGMDTSDGTAHTAQPGHQLSKKKGKKGYTVHPVVPAKQAELVEVAKAMHREQFGAQVKNLFQWETDAALNAIQTGLYIGWRCPHYLWDCFRIGDESKCFCGHLLREHQIISDISVPCHVSQCRCLMFCFIPSRPEEVGEFWLRRRATFDPKAWRAQCRCKHSHEDHSATGCHPCRHRGCCCSSFESNFLCAACDRRWEEHETFFETRETRRRGGRPYGTDTVNNWRRTL
;
A
#
# COMPACT_ATOMS: atom_id res chain seq x y z
N MET A 1 -52.51 26.78 35.32
CA MET A 1 -53.86 26.28 35.00
C MET A 1 -53.75 25.50 33.71
N ASP A 2 -53.90 24.19 33.65
CA ASP A 2 -54.15 23.21 34.70
C ASP A 2 -53.83 21.80 34.16
N THR A 3 -53.18 21.01 35.00
CA THR A 3 -53.34 19.56 35.29
C THR A 3 -53.42 18.52 34.16
N SER A 4 -52.60 17.45 34.12
CA SER A 4 -52.38 16.30 35.06
C SER A 4 -53.04 15.02 34.50
N SER A 5 -52.33 13.91 34.23
CA SER A 5 -52.19 12.68 35.08
C SER A 5 -52.26 11.44 34.14
N LYS A 6 -51.72 10.22 34.35
CA LYS A 6 -50.92 9.54 35.39
C LYS A 6 -50.63 8.08 34.92
N GLN A 7 -49.39 7.63 35.09
CA GLN A 7 -48.82 6.28 35.44
C GLN A 7 -49.34 4.95 34.85
N LYS A 8 -48.40 4.01 34.54
CA LYS A 8 -48.00 2.90 35.45
C LYS A 8 -46.72 2.15 34.97
N GLU A 9 -45.84 1.86 35.92
CA GLU A 9 -44.66 0.96 35.86
C GLU A 9 -45.07 -0.53 35.86
N GLU A 10 -44.20 -1.41 35.35
CA GLU A 10 -43.79 -2.61 36.11
C GLU A 10 -42.46 -3.21 35.60
N SER A 11 -41.70 -3.67 36.58
CA SER A 11 -40.34 -4.24 36.61
C SER A 11 -40.29 -5.74 36.33
N GLY A 12 -39.11 -6.27 36.00
CA GLY A 12 -38.83 -7.71 36.06
C GLY A 12 -37.38 -8.08 35.75
N GLU A 13 -36.51 -8.00 36.76
CA GLU A 13 -35.26 -8.78 36.82
C GLU A 13 -35.60 -10.23 37.18
N ASP A 14 -34.87 -11.21 36.64
CA ASP A 14 -34.73 -12.51 37.29
C ASP A 14 -33.35 -13.13 37.01
N LYS A 15 -32.55 -13.19 38.07
CA LYS A 15 -31.34 -14.02 38.24
C LYS A 15 -31.78 -15.38 38.78
N LYS A 16 -31.13 -16.47 38.35
CA LYS A 16 -30.93 -17.65 39.21
C LYS A 16 -29.54 -18.23 39.05
N GLU A 17 -28.82 -18.23 40.16
CA GLU A 17 -27.59 -18.97 40.46
C GLU A 17 -27.91 -20.35 41.05
N GLY A 18 -26.88 -21.20 41.05
CA GLY A 18 -26.58 -22.21 42.07
C GLY A 18 -26.78 -23.65 41.60
N MET A 19 -26.00 -24.65 42.00
CA MET A 19 -24.83 -24.81 42.88
C MET A 19 -24.68 -26.33 42.96
N ASP A 20 -23.50 -26.93 42.83
CA ASP A 20 -23.15 -28.04 43.74
C ASP A 20 -21.66 -28.35 43.79
N THR A 21 -21.26 -28.73 45.00
CA THR A 21 -19.92 -28.72 45.59
C THR A 21 -19.29 -30.11 45.74
N SER A 22 -18.04 -30.11 46.23
CA SER A 22 -17.23 -31.20 46.84
C SER A 22 -16.28 -31.95 45.88
N ASP A 23 -15.04 -32.30 46.22
CA ASP A 23 -14.24 -32.13 47.44
C ASP A 23 -12.73 -32.26 47.10
N GLY A 24 -11.86 -31.79 48.00
CA GLY A 24 -10.41 -31.63 47.78
C GLY A 24 -9.52 -32.88 47.86
N THR A 25 -8.20 -32.71 47.64
CA THR A 25 -7.06 -33.20 48.46
C THR A 25 -5.72 -32.81 47.80
N ALA A 26 -4.72 -32.44 48.61
CA ALA A 26 -3.38 -32.01 48.22
C ALA A 26 -2.30 -33.11 48.34
N HIS A 27 -1.18 -32.90 47.62
CA HIS A 27 0.17 -33.53 47.70
C HIS A 27 0.30 -34.95 47.10
N THR A 28 1.27 -35.27 46.23
CA THR A 28 2.69 -35.57 46.57
C THR A 28 3.55 -35.80 45.29
N ALA A 29 4.88 -35.76 45.46
CA ALA A 29 6.00 -35.77 44.52
C ALA A 29 6.09 -36.82 43.38
N GLN A 30 6.93 -36.49 42.38
CA GLN A 30 7.36 -37.33 41.24
C GLN A 30 8.16 -38.60 41.66
N PRO A 31 8.32 -39.58 40.75
CA PRO A 31 9.60 -39.67 40.02
C PRO A 31 9.45 -40.06 38.52
N GLY A 32 10.50 -39.76 37.75
CA GLY A 32 10.47 -39.68 36.29
C GLY A 32 10.64 -40.98 35.51
N HIS A 33 10.55 -40.87 34.17
CA HIS A 33 11.14 -41.85 33.25
C HIS A 33 11.51 -41.24 31.89
N GLN A 34 12.82 -41.20 31.69
CA GLN A 34 13.64 -41.34 30.48
C GLN A 34 13.21 -40.78 29.11
N LEU A 35 14.12 -39.91 28.64
CA LEU A 35 14.44 -39.54 27.27
C LEU A 35 14.42 -40.72 26.28
N SER A 36 13.70 -40.56 25.17
CA SER A 36 13.97 -41.28 23.92
C SER A 36 14.28 -40.26 22.79
N LYS A 37 15.53 -40.32 22.32
CA LYS A 37 16.09 -39.49 21.25
C LYS A 37 15.37 -39.76 19.92
N LYS A 38 14.70 -38.74 19.36
CA LYS A 38 14.21 -38.77 17.97
C LYS A 38 15.16 -37.97 17.06
N LYS A 39 15.68 -38.66 16.04
CA LYS A 39 16.66 -38.19 15.05
C LYS A 39 16.27 -36.84 14.43
N GLY A 40 17.21 -35.88 14.45
CA GLY A 40 17.04 -34.53 13.94
C GLY A 40 16.81 -34.48 12.44
N LYS A 41 15.74 -33.79 12.03
CA LYS A 41 15.60 -33.25 10.67
C LYS A 41 16.38 -31.93 10.59
N LYS A 42 17.07 -31.73 9.46
CA LYS A 42 17.91 -30.56 9.17
C LYS A 42 17.11 -29.24 9.29
N GLY A 43 17.61 -28.34 10.15
CA GLY A 43 17.59 -26.88 9.98
C GLY A 43 16.25 -26.14 10.14
N TYR A 44 15.71 -26.06 11.35
CA TYR A 44 14.83 -24.93 11.73
C TYR A 44 15.60 -24.00 12.67
N THR A 45 15.84 -22.76 12.22
CA THR A 45 16.47 -21.73 13.06
C THR A 45 15.43 -21.22 14.05
N VAL A 46 15.53 -21.64 15.31
CA VAL A 46 14.69 -21.10 16.39
C VAL A 46 15.22 -19.72 16.75
N HIS A 47 14.51 -18.67 16.33
CA HIS A 47 14.78 -17.31 16.81
C HIS A 47 14.12 -17.12 18.18
N PRO A 48 14.85 -16.65 19.21
CA PRO A 48 14.25 -16.33 20.52
C PRO A 48 13.10 -15.33 20.38
N VAL A 49 11.97 -15.56 21.03
CA VAL A 49 10.89 -14.57 21.10
C VAL A 49 11.36 -13.45 22.02
N VAL A 50 11.60 -12.27 21.45
CA VAL A 50 11.95 -11.07 22.22
C VAL A 50 10.68 -10.22 22.33
N PRO A 51 10.18 -9.93 23.53
CA PRO A 51 9.04 -9.05 23.71
C PRO A 51 9.33 -7.64 23.21
N ALA A 52 8.33 -7.00 22.62
CA ALA A 52 8.43 -5.61 22.20
C ALA A 52 8.56 -4.69 23.43
N LYS A 53 9.37 -3.63 23.31
CA LYS A 53 9.55 -2.64 24.39
C LYS A 53 8.27 -1.86 24.66
N GLN A 54 7.44 -1.71 23.63
CA GLN A 54 6.15 -1.02 23.67
C GLN A 54 5.14 -1.80 22.84
N ALA A 55 3.86 -1.68 23.17
CA ALA A 55 2.77 -2.33 22.44
C ALA A 55 2.42 -1.65 21.09
N GLU A 56 3.21 -0.65 20.68
CA GLU A 56 3.04 0.00 19.38
C GLU A 56 3.38 -0.95 18.23
N LEU A 57 2.59 -0.89 17.15
CA LEU A 57 2.71 -1.77 15.98
C LEU A 57 4.14 -1.87 15.42
N VAL A 58 4.85 -0.75 15.36
CA VAL A 58 6.22 -0.70 14.83
C VAL A 58 7.20 -1.39 15.77
N GLU A 59 7.06 -1.22 17.08
CA GLU A 59 7.92 -1.85 18.08
C GLU A 59 7.66 -3.37 18.16
N VAL A 60 6.40 -3.78 18.02
CA VAL A 60 6.02 -5.21 17.90
C VAL A 60 6.62 -5.82 16.64
N ALA A 61 6.52 -5.15 15.50
CA ALA A 61 7.05 -5.65 14.24
C ALA A 61 8.59 -5.69 14.22
N LYS A 62 9.26 -4.69 14.82
CA LYS A 62 10.72 -4.72 15.09
C LYS A 62 11.11 -5.90 15.97
N ALA A 63 10.32 -6.22 17.01
CA ALA A 63 10.62 -7.34 17.90
C ALA A 63 10.49 -8.70 17.20
N MET A 64 9.51 -8.84 16.30
CA MET A 64 9.28 -10.07 15.51
C MET A 64 10.32 -10.27 14.39
N HIS A 65 10.67 -9.20 13.67
CA HIS A 65 11.53 -9.28 12.48
C HIS A 65 12.97 -8.78 12.72
N ARG A 66 13.28 -8.26 13.90
CA ARG A 66 14.60 -7.78 14.35
C ARG A 66 15.30 -6.90 13.30
N GLU A 67 16.57 -7.21 13.00
CA GLU A 67 17.40 -6.57 11.98
C GLU A 67 16.76 -6.60 10.57
N GLN A 68 15.94 -7.61 10.26
CA GLN A 68 15.27 -7.74 8.96
C GLN A 68 14.06 -6.82 8.82
N PHE A 69 13.45 -6.36 9.92
CA PHE A 69 12.34 -5.40 9.88
C PHE A 69 12.76 -4.12 9.16
N GLY A 70 13.91 -3.57 9.59
CA GLY A 70 14.45 -2.34 9.01
C GLY A 70 14.76 -2.50 7.54
N ALA A 71 15.38 -3.62 7.13
CA ALA A 71 15.71 -3.88 5.74
C ALA A 71 14.47 -4.06 4.84
N GLN A 72 13.45 -4.78 5.32
CA GLN A 72 12.21 -5.01 4.56
C GLN A 72 11.37 -3.74 4.40
N VAL A 73 11.21 -2.97 5.48
CA VAL A 73 10.49 -1.68 5.44
C VAL A 73 11.24 -0.67 4.57
N LYS A 74 12.57 -0.57 4.73
CA LYS A 74 13.39 0.27 3.85
C LYS A 74 13.22 -0.13 2.40
N ASN A 75 13.31 -1.42 2.07
CA ASN A 75 13.11 -1.88 0.69
C ASN A 75 11.73 -1.48 0.17
N LEU A 76 10.66 -1.68 0.94
CA LEU A 76 9.30 -1.37 0.50
C LEU A 76 9.10 0.12 0.16
N PHE A 77 9.60 1.03 1.02
CA PHE A 77 9.39 2.47 0.90
C PHE A 77 10.56 3.21 0.25
N GLN A 78 11.61 2.52 -0.19
CA GLN A 78 12.82 3.15 -0.74
C GLN A 78 12.48 4.07 -1.91
N TRP A 79 11.66 3.59 -2.86
CA TRP A 79 11.29 4.36 -4.05
C TRP A 79 10.49 5.62 -3.72
N GLU A 80 9.51 5.53 -2.83
CA GLU A 80 8.74 6.71 -2.39
C GLU A 80 9.62 7.70 -1.61
N THR A 81 10.59 7.18 -0.86
CA THR A 81 11.57 7.97 -0.11
C THR A 81 12.49 8.72 -1.07
N ASP A 82 13.05 8.03 -2.06
CA ASP A 82 13.95 8.61 -3.07
C ASP A 82 13.20 9.64 -3.92
N ALA A 83 11.97 9.34 -4.34
CA ALA A 83 11.13 10.31 -5.05
C ALA A 83 10.84 11.56 -4.20
N ALA A 84 10.55 11.38 -2.90
CA ALA A 84 10.34 12.51 -1.99
C ALA A 84 11.60 13.36 -1.80
N LEU A 85 12.76 12.73 -1.61
CA LEU A 85 14.04 13.43 -1.46
C LEU A 85 14.42 14.19 -2.73
N ASN A 86 14.26 13.55 -3.90
CA ASN A 86 14.49 14.19 -5.20
C ASN A 86 13.56 15.39 -5.40
N ALA A 87 12.28 15.28 -5.02
CA ALA A 87 11.33 16.39 -5.13
C ALA A 87 11.68 17.57 -4.20
N ILE A 88 12.17 17.29 -2.99
CA ILE A 88 12.65 18.32 -2.06
C ILE A 88 13.90 19.01 -2.62
N GLN A 89 14.83 18.24 -3.20
CA GLN A 89 16.10 18.75 -3.72
C GLN A 89 15.91 19.57 -5.00
N THR A 90 15.09 19.10 -5.93
CA THR A 90 14.88 19.73 -7.25
C THR A 90 13.77 20.78 -7.23
N GLY A 91 12.87 20.71 -6.24
CA GLY A 91 11.66 21.54 -6.18
C GLY A 91 10.56 21.10 -7.16
N LEU A 92 10.77 20.00 -7.90
CA LEU A 92 9.81 19.41 -8.81
C LEU A 92 9.14 18.18 -8.17
N TYR A 93 7.84 18.27 -7.96
CA TYR A 93 7.05 17.22 -7.35
C TYR A 93 6.22 16.53 -8.42
N ILE A 94 6.43 15.22 -8.57
CA ILE A 94 5.71 14.40 -9.54
C ILE A 94 4.83 13.42 -8.76
N GLY A 95 3.52 13.60 -8.88
CA GLY A 95 2.53 12.88 -8.08
C GLY A 95 1.52 12.17 -8.96
N TRP A 96 1.04 11.03 -8.51
CA TRP A 96 -0.08 10.32 -9.11
C TRP A 96 -1.27 10.37 -8.16
N ARG A 97 -2.41 10.89 -8.62
CA ARG A 97 -3.61 11.06 -7.79
C ARG A 97 -4.86 11.23 -8.61
N CYS A 98 -6.00 11.05 -7.96
CA CYS A 98 -7.27 11.53 -8.48
C CYS A 98 -7.27 13.07 -8.52
N PRO A 99 -7.72 13.72 -9.61
CA PRO A 99 -7.71 15.18 -9.75
C PRO A 99 -8.40 15.94 -8.61
N HIS A 100 -9.38 15.33 -7.97
CA HIS A 100 -10.15 15.92 -6.87
C HIS A 100 -9.45 15.89 -5.51
N TYR A 101 -8.31 15.19 -5.38
CA TYR A 101 -7.60 15.05 -4.11
C TYR A 101 -6.52 16.12 -3.91
N LEU A 102 -6.26 16.42 -2.63
CA LEU A 102 -5.20 17.34 -2.18
C LEU A 102 -3.94 16.59 -1.71
N TRP A 103 -3.91 15.27 -1.85
CA TRP A 103 -2.76 14.43 -1.55
C TRP A 103 -2.44 13.54 -2.75
N ASP A 104 -1.17 13.16 -2.85
CA ASP A 104 -0.73 12.20 -3.86
C ASP A 104 -0.97 10.77 -3.36
N CYS A 105 -1.53 9.92 -4.22
CA CYS A 105 -1.68 8.49 -3.93
C CYS A 105 -0.35 7.76 -4.06
N PHE A 106 0.52 8.24 -4.96
CA PHE A 106 1.87 7.72 -5.15
C PHE A 106 2.82 8.86 -5.56
N ARG A 107 4.06 8.82 -5.08
CA ARG A 107 5.12 9.75 -5.50
C ARG A 107 5.95 9.09 -6.60
N ILE A 108 6.06 9.75 -7.74
CA ILE A 108 6.73 9.21 -8.91
C ILE A 108 8.19 9.66 -8.89
N GLY A 109 9.08 8.71 -9.13
CA GLY A 109 10.52 8.95 -9.27
C GLY A 109 11.03 8.54 -10.65
N ASP A 110 12.32 8.76 -10.89
CA ASP A 110 12.98 8.50 -12.18
C ASP A 110 12.91 7.05 -12.66
N GLU A 111 12.75 6.10 -11.74
CA GLU A 111 12.60 4.67 -12.00
C GLU A 111 11.15 4.23 -12.25
N SER A 112 10.17 5.12 -12.09
CA SER A 112 8.77 4.81 -12.33
C SER A 112 8.51 4.62 -13.84
N LYS A 113 7.65 3.67 -14.18
CA LYS A 113 7.29 3.38 -15.57
C LYS A 113 6.13 4.24 -16.06
N CYS A 114 6.27 4.69 -17.29
CA CYS A 114 5.17 5.21 -18.09
C CYS A 114 4.40 4.05 -18.72
N PHE A 115 3.13 4.28 -19.09
CA PHE A 115 2.30 3.36 -19.86
C PHE A 115 2.97 2.89 -21.16
N CYS A 116 3.84 3.72 -21.75
CA CYS A 116 4.62 3.33 -22.93
C CYS A 116 5.72 2.27 -22.65
N GLY A 117 5.94 1.90 -21.39
CA GLY A 117 6.93 0.93 -20.94
C GLY A 117 8.29 1.54 -20.52
N HIS A 118 8.54 2.80 -20.89
CA HIS A 118 9.79 3.53 -20.60
C HIS A 118 9.75 4.24 -19.25
N LEU A 119 10.93 4.60 -18.74
CA LEU A 119 11.11 5.19 -17.42
C LEU A 119 10.94 6.71 -17.46
N LEU A 120 10.61 7.31 -16.32
CA LEU A 120 10.47 8.76 -16.23
C LEU A 120 11.76 9.49 -16.66
N ARG A 121 12.93 8.99 -16.28
CA ARG A 121 14.22 9.55 -16.73
C ARG A 121 14.46 9.55 -18.24
N GLU A 122 13.71 8.73 -18.97
CA GLU A 122 13.75 8.65 -20.44
C GLU A 122 12.72 9.59 -21.10
N HIS A 123 11.98 10.33 -20.29
CA HIS A 123 11.07 11.38 -20.72
C HIS A 123 11.65 12.75 -20.40
N GLN A 124 11.35 13.72 -21.26
CA GLN A 124 11.79 15.11 -21.09
C GLN A 124 10.63 15.95 -20.55
N ILE A 125 10.82 16.57 -19.40
CA ILE A 125 9.80 17.42 -18.78
C ILE A 125 9.89 18.82 -19.42
N ILE A 126 9.00 19.11 -20.37
CA ILE A 126 8.94 20.42 -21.05
C ILE A 126 7.94 21.33 -20.32
N SER A 127 6.80 20.78 -19.91
CA SER A 127 5.76 21.47 -19.14
C SER A 127 4.95 20.46 -18.31
N ASP A 128 3.97 20.95 -17.55
CA ASP A 128 3.03 20.13 -16.79
C ASP A 128 2.09 19.29 -17.67
N ILE A 129 1.87 19.71 -18.92
CA ILE A 129 0.99 19.06 -19.90
C ILE A 129 1.75 18.40 -21.07
N SER A 130 3.08 18.42 -21.08
CA SER A 130 3.87 17.81 -22.14
C SER A 130 5.18 17.26 -21.60
N VAL A 131 5.24 15.92 -21.53
CA VAL A 131 6.38 15.15 -21.04
C VAL A 131 6.65 14.00 -22.02
N PRO A 132 7.17 14.29 -23.22
CA PRO A 132 7.39 13.28 -24.26
C PRO A 132 8.53 12.32 -23.93
N CYS A 133 8.43 11.11 -24.45
CA CYS A 133 9.50 10.11 -24.36
C CYS A 133 10.57 10.36 -25.43
N HIS A 134 11.84 10.27 -25.06
CA HIS A 134 12.98 10.45 -25.98
C HIS A 134 13.56 9.11 -26.48
N VAL A 135 13.01 7.97 -26.06
CA VAL A 135 13.43 6.66 -26.59
C VAL A 135 13.03 6.57 -28.07
N SER A 136 13.96 6.09 -28.89
CA SER A 136 13.77 5.99 -30.34
C SER A 136 12.51 5.19 -30.67
N GLN A 137 11.75 5.67 -31.66
CA GLN A 137 10.49 5.06 -32.14
C GLN A 137 9.30 5.13 -31.15
N CYS A 138 9.48 5.62 -29.93
CA CYS A 138 8.37 5.88 -29.02
C CYS A 138 7.61 7.14 -29.46
N ARG A 139 6.26 7.08 -29.49
CA ARG A 139 5.38 8.21 -29.82
C ARG A 139 4.62 8.75 -28.60
N CYS A 140 5.15 8.48 -27.41
CA CYS A 140 4.56 8.91 -26.16
C CYS A 140 4.78 10.42 -25.98
N LEU A 141 3.70 11.18 -25.80
CA LEU A 141 3.73 12.65 -25.66
C LEU A 141 3.60 13.11 -24.19
N MET A 142 3.11 12.22 -23.33
CA MET A 142 2.85 12.50 -21.93
C MET A 142 3.23 11.29 -21.08
N PHE A 143 3.88 11.53 -19.95
CA PHE A 143 4.17 10.49 -18.99
C PHE A 143 2.89 10.10 -18.22
N CYS A 144 2.34 8.93 -18.52
CA CYS A 144 1.22 8.34 -17.80
C CYS A 144 1.77 7.24 -16.88
N PHE A 145 1.83 7.48 -15.57
CA PHE A 145 2.34 6.49 -14.63
C PHE A 145 1.54 5.19 -14.70
N ILE A 146 2.23 4.06 -14.89
CA ILE A 146 1.63 2.73 -14.76
C ILE A 146 2.38 1.98 -13.65
N PRO A 147 1.67 1.38 -12.68
CA PRO A 147 2.31 0.48 -11.76
C PRO A 147 3.06 -0.60 -12.52
N SER A 148 4.30 -0.82 -12.12
CA SER A 148 5.22 -1.82 -12.69
C SER A 148 5.52 -2.94 -11.71
N ARG A 149 5.05 -2.80 -10.48
CA ARG A 149 5.29 -3.70 -9.37
C ARG A 149 4.04 -3.95 -8.55
N PRO A 150 3.93 -5.14 -7.94
CA PRO A 150 2.77 -5.47 -7.12
C PRO A 150 2.65 -4.58 -5.87
N GLU A 151 3.76 -4.09 -5.31
CA GLU A 151 3.71 -3.23 -4.12
C GLU A 151 3.06 -1.87 -4.37
N GLU A 152 3.19 -1.33 -5.58
CA GLU A 152 2.61 -0.05 -5.98
C GLU A 152 1.07 -0.10 -6.06
N VAL A 153 0.51 -1.31 -6.13
CA VAL A 153 -0.94 -1.58 -6.13
C VAL A 153 -1.38 -2.35 -4.88
N GLY A 154 -0.54 -2.41 -3.85
CA GLY A 154 -0.87 -3.06 -2.57
C GLY A 154 -0.81 -4.58 -2.60
N GLU A 155 -0.46 -5.22 -3.72
CA GLU A 155 -0.38 -6.67 -3.89
C GLU A 155 0.95 -7.27 -3.40
N PHE A 156 1.56 -6.68 -2.37
CA PHE A 156 2.89 -7.08 -1.87
C PHE A 156 3.00 -8.56 -1.47
N TRP A 157 1.88 -9.22 -1.15
CA TRP A 157 1.83 -10.65 -0.82
C TRP A 157 2.21 -11.56 -2.00
N LEU A 158 2.12 -11.09 -3.25
CA LEU A 158 2.50 -11.89 -4.42
C LEU A 158 3.97 -12.31 -4.38
N ARG A 159 4.86 -11.45 -3.86
CA ARG A 159 6.29 -11.74 -3.69
C ARG A 159 6.59 -12.87 -2.71
N ARG A 160 5.64 -13.24 -1.85
CA ARG A 160 5.80 -14.37 -0.91
C ARG A 160 5.60 -15.73 -1.57
N ARG A 161 5.04 -15.77 -2.78
CA ARG A 161 4.85 -17.02 -3.53
C ARG A 161 6.18 -17.45 -4.14
N ALA A 162 6.60 -18.68 -3.88
CA ALA A 162 7.87 -19.22 -4.36
C ALA A 162 8.02 -19.20 -5.90
N THR A 163 6.90 -19.23 -6.63
CA THR A 163 6.85 -19.24 -8.10
C THR A 163 6.64 -17.85 -8.72
N PHE A 164 6.55 -16.79 -7.91
CA PHE A 164 6.31 -15.46 -8.44
C PHE A 164 7.61 -14.83 -8.96
N ASP A 165 7.61 -14.46 -10.23
CA ASP A 165 8.66 -13.63 -10.84
C ASP A 165 8.22 -12.15 -10.85
N PRO A 166 8.86 -11.28 -10.05
CA PRO A 166 8.58 -9.85 -10.05
C PRO A 166 8.79 -9.19 -11.43
N LYS A 167 9.71 -9.71 -12.26
CA LYS A 167 10.02 -9.13 -13.57
C LYS A 167 8.95 -9.42 -14.61
N ALA A 168 8.17 -10.48 -14.41
CA ALA A 168 7.07 -10.85 -15.29
C ALA A 168 5.76 -10.11 -14.95
N TRP A 169 5.68 -9.44 -13.80
CA TRP A 169 4.46 -8.75 -13.41
C TRP A 169 4.16 -7.59 -14.36
N ARG A 170 2.90 -7.47 -14.73
CA ARG A 170 2.37 -6.39 -15.59
C ARG A 170 1.01 -5.99 -15.07
N ALA A 171 0.76 -4.69 -15.02
CA ALA A 171 -0.57 -4.14 -14.82
C ALA A 171 -1.55 -4.72 -15.85
N GLN A 172 -2.63 -5.32 -15.35
CA GLN A 172 -3.65 -5.99 -16.15
C GLN A 172 -4.86 -5.09 -16.34
N CYS A 173 -5.42 -5.11 -17.55
CA CYS A 173 -6.72 -4.54 -17.86
C CYS A 173 -7.84 -5.52 -17.52
N ARG A 174 -9.07 -5.04 -17.37
CA ARG A 174 -10.27 -5.88 -17.25
C ARG A 174 -10.48 -6.83 -18.44
N CYS A 175 -10.00 -6.45 -19.62
CA CYS A 175 -9.98 -7.32 -20.81
C CYS A 175 -8.96 -8.48 -20.72
N LYS A 176 -8.24 -8.61 -19.60
CA LYS A 176 -7.22 -9.64 -19.31
C LYS A 176 -5.94 -9.55 -20.12
N HIS A 177 -5.76 -8.48 -20.88
CA HIS A 177 -4.50 -8.15 -21.52
C HIS A 177 -3.70 -7.17 -20.68
N SER A 178 -2.38 -7.18 -20.85
CA SER A 178 -1.47 -6.29 -20.13
C SER A 178 -1.57 -4.86 -20.64
N HIS A 179 -1.06 -3.88 -19.89
CA HIS A 179 -0.93 -2.51 -20.39
C HIS A 179 -0.06 -2.42 -21.66
N GLU A 180 0.92 -3.33 -21.84
CA GLU A 180 1.79 -3.37 -23.03
C GLU A 180 1.02 -3.78 -24.31
N ASP A 181 -0.10 -4.50 -24.15
CA ASP A 181 -1.01 -4.85 -25.25
C ASP A 181 -1.95 -3.69 -25.63
N HIS A 182 -1.91 -2.58 -24.91
CA HIS A 182 -2.70 -1.38 -25.20
C HIS A 182 -1.85 -0.31 -25.87
N SER A 183 -2.48 0.57 -26.65
CA SER A 183 -1.78 1.73 -27.21
C SER A 183 -1.32 2.66 -26.08
N ALA A 184 -0.10 3.21 -26.17
CA ALA A 184 0.41 4.19 -25.20
C ALA A 184 -0.21 5.59 -25.35
N THR A 185 -1.11 5.79 -26.31
CA THR A 185 -1.70 7.08 -26.65
C THR A 185 -3.23 7.05 -26.61
N GLY A 186 -3.82 8.22 -26.38
CA GLY A 186 -5.28 8.40 -26.32
C GLY A 186 -5.88 7.69 -25.11
N CYS A 187 -7.05 7.05 -25.30
CA CYS A 187 -7.73 6.30 -24.24
C CYS A 187 -7.08 4.95 -23.91
N HIS A 188 -5.95 4.61 -24.54
CA HIS A 188 -5.28 3.32 -24.43
C HIS A 188 -6.14 2.13 -24.92
N PRO A 189 -6.59 2.09 -26.19
CA PRO A 189 -7.32 0.94 -26.74
C PRO A 189 -6.44 -0.31 -26.81
N CYS A 190 -7.06 -1.48 -26.63
CA CYS A 190 -6.38 -2.76 -26.73
C CYS A 190 -6.04 -3.08 -28.18
N ARG A 191 -4.82 -3.55 -28.43
CA ARG A 191 -4.31 -3.93 -29.74
C ARG A 191 -4.34 -5.44 -29.96
N HIS A 192 -4.78 -6.21 -28.96
CA HIS A 192 -4.91 -7.65 -29.08
C HIS A 192 -5.97 -8.01 -30.10
N ARG A 193 -5.66 -8.95 -31.01
CA ARG A 193 -6.57 -9.34 -32.10
C ARG A 193 -7.86 -9.93 -31.51
N GLY A 194 -9.00 -9.39 -31.93
CA GLY A 194 -10.31 -9.83 -31.44
C GLY A 194 -10.76 -9.19 -30.12
N CYS A 195 -9.96 -8.32 -29.51
CA CYS A 195 -10.37 -7.56 -28.33
C CYS A 195 -11.03 -6.23 -28.76
N CYS A 196 -12.21 -5.93 -28.20
CA CYS A 196 -12.97 -4.70 -28.46
C CYS A 196 -12.84 -3.65 -27.33
N CYS A 197 -11.83 -3.79 -26.47
CA CYS A 197 -11.57 -2.86 -25.38
C CYS A 197 -11.06 -1.52 -25.92
N SER A 198 -11.91 -0.48 -25.82
CA SER A 198 -11.63 0.87 -26.33
C SER A 198 -10.72 1.70 -25.43
N SER A 199 -10.68 1.37 -24.15
CA SER A 199 -9.90 2.07 -23.14
C SER A 199 -9.29 1.11 -22.13
N PHE A 200 -8.13 1.47 -21.57
CA PHE A 200 -7.54 0.71 -20.48
C PHE A 200 -8.33 0.93 -19.20
N GLU A 201 -8.89 -0.15 -18.64
CA GLU A 201 -9.55 -0.15 -17.34
C GLU A 201 -8.80 -1.09 -16.39
N SER A 202 -8.30 -0.59 -15.26
CA SER A 202 -7.46 -1.41 -14.40
C SER A 202 -8.23 -2.59 -13.77
N ASN A 203 -7.60 -3.76 -13.77
CA ASN A 203 -8.06 -4.92 -13.00
C ASN A 203 -7.55 -4.89 -11.54
N PHE A 204 -6.84 -3.83 -11.14
CA PHE A 204 -6.39 -3.55 -9.78
C PHE A 204 -6.97 -2.21 -9.30
N LEU A 205 -6.89 -1.98 -8.00
CA LEU A 205 -7.27 -0.72 -7.36
C LEU A 205 -6.04 -0.03 -6.79
N CYS A 206 -6.10 1.30 -6.69
CA CYS A 206 -5.07 2.09 -6.01
C CYS A 206 -5.01 1.70 -4.53
N ALA A 207 -3.82 1.34 -4.03
CA ALA A 207 -3.63 0.97 -2.62
C ALA A 207 -3.88 2.10 -1.62
N ALA A 208 -3.83 3.36 -2.06
CA ALA A 208 -3.99 4.52 -1.20
C ALA A 208 -5.43 5.06 -1.13
N CYS A 209 -6.26 4.81 -2.16
CA CYS A 209 -7.59 5.40 -2.23
C CYS A 209 -8.69 4.51 -2.82
N ASP A 210 -8.39 3.25 -3.13
CA ASP A 210 -9.30 2.23 -3.65
C ASP A 210 -10.01 2.57 -4.98
N ARG A 211 -9.60 3.65 -5.66
CA ARG A 211 -10.09 4.01 -6.99
C ARG A 211 -9.33 3.33 -8.11
N ARG A 212 -9.90 3.33 -9.31
CA ARG A 212 -9.30 2.70 -10.50
C ARG A 212 -8.18 3.54 -11.08
N TRP A 213 -7.31 2.93 -11.87
CA TRP A 213 -6.16 3.62 -12.46
C TRP A 213 -6.58 4.78 -13.36
N GLU A 214 -7.62 4.57 -14.17
CA GLU A 214 -8.16 5.55 -15.12
C GLU A 214 -8.80 6.78 -14.45
N GLU A 215 -9.04 6.74 -13.13
CA GLU A 215 -9.49 7.90 -12.34
C GLU A 215 -8.32 8.80 -11.87
N HIS A 216 -7.08 8.39 -12.14
CA HIS A 216 -5.89 9.09 -11.70
C HIS A 216 -5.14 9.74 -12.85
N GLU A 217 -4.47 10.85 -12.55
CA GLU A 217 -3.60 11.57 -13.46
C GLU A 217 -2.21 11.74 -12.85
N THR A 218 -1.20 11.83 -13.70
CA THR A 218 0.14 12.25 -13.29
C THR A 218 0.20 13.78 -13.28
N PHE A 219 0.59 14.36 -12.16
CA PHE A 219 0.78 15.80 -11.99
C PHE A 219 2.27 16.13 -11.88
N PHE A 220 2.69 17.19 -12.57
CA PHE A 220 4.01 17.78 -12.48
C PHE A 220 3.87 19.16 -11.85
N GLU A 221 4.27 19.29 -10.59
CA GLU A 221 4.04 20.50 -9.80
C GLU A 221 5.37 21.07 -9.29
N THR A 222 5.56 22.37 -9.41
CA THR A 222 6.62 23.07 -8.67
C THR A 222 6.23 23.26 -7.21
N ARG A 223 7.20 23.54 -6.35
CA ARG A 223 6.97 23.94 -4.95
C ARG A 223 5.92 25.05 -4.81
N GLU A 224 5.97 26.06 -5.66
CA GLU A 224 5.05 27.21 -5.62
C GLU A 224 3.63 26.79 -5.98
N THR A 225 3.48 25.95 -7.01
CA THR A 225 2.16 25.44 -7.43
C THR A 225 1.53 24.57 -6.34
N ARG A 226 2.32 23.73 -5.66
CA ARG A 226 1.86 22.97 -4.48
C ARG A 226 1.43 23.85 -3.33
N ARG A 227 2.25 24.84 -2.98
CA ARG A 227 1.94 25.81 -1.91
C ARG A 227 0.62 26.53 -2.20
N ARG A 228 0.44 27.04 -3.42
CA ARG A 228 -0.79 27.71 -3.84
C ARG A 228 -2.00 26.77 -3.83
N GLY A 229 -1.79 25.51 -4.19
CA GLY A 229 -2.80 24.47 -4.14
C GLY A 229 -3.05 23.86 -2.75
N GLY A 230 -2.42 24.37 -1.69
CA GLY A 230 -2.58 23.83 -0.33
C GLY A 230 -2.04 22.42 -0.12
N ARG A 231 -1.11 21.97 -0.99
CA ARG A 231 -0.56 20.61 -0.98
C ARG A 231 0.73 20.54 -0.17
N PRO A 232 1.08 19.37 0.40
CA PRO A 232 2.35 19.19 1.10
C PRO A 232 3.55 19.45 0.18
N TYR A 233 4.52 20.22 0.67
CA TYR A 233 5.80 20.48 0.02
C TYR A 233 6.92 20.52 1.06
N GLY A 234 8.17 20.28 0.65
CA GLY A 234 9.32 20.31 1.54
C GLY A 234 9.22 19.29 2.69
N THR A 235 9.72 19.67 3.86
CA THR A 235 9.62 18.88 5.10
C THR A 235 8.31 19.10 5.86
N ASP A 236 7.35 19.84 5.30
CA ASP A 236 6.12 20.26 5.99
C ASP A 236 5.14 19.09 6.24
N THR A 237 5.45 17.89 5.73
CA THR A 237 4.66 16.66 5.90
C THR A 237 4.48 16.19 7.34
N VAL A 238 5.27 16.70 8.30
CA VAL A 238 5.23 16.25 9.70
C VAL A 238 4.17 16.98 10.53
N ASN A 239 3.68 18.15 10.11
CA ASN A 239 2.90 19.04 10.98
C ASN A 239 1.38 19.06 10.74
N ASN A 240 0.87 18.56 9.61
CA ASN A 240 -0.56 18.66 9.29
C ASN A 240 -1.43 17.48 9.77
N TRP A 241 -0.84 16.41 10.29
CA TRP A 241 -1.60 15.29 10.90
C TRP A 241 -2.25 15.66 12.25
N ARG A 242 -1.94 16.84 12.81
CA ARG A 242 -2.48 17.36 14.08
C ARG A 242 -3.45 18.53 13.89
N ARG A 243 -4.07 18.70 12.72
CA ARG A 243 -5.25 19.57 12.62
C ARG A 243 -6.49 18.71 12.68
N THR A 244 -7.02 18.55 13.89
CA THR A 244 -8.42 18.20 14.11
C THR A 244 -9.30 19.23 13.39
N LEU A 245 -10.32 18.74 12.70
CA LEU A 245 -11.41 19.53 12.12
C LEU A 245 -12.06 20.45 13.16
#